data_AF-A0A2E7ZGF7-F1
#
_entry.id   AF-A0A2E7ZGF7-F1
#
_cell.length_a   1.000
_cell.length_b   1.000
_cell.length_c   1.000
_cell.angle_alpha   90.00
_cell.angle_beta   90.00
_cell.angle_gamma   90.00
#
_symmetry.space_group_name_H-M   'P 1'
#
loop_
_entity.id
_entity.type
_entity.pdbx_description
1 polymer ?
#
loop_
_entity_poly.entity_id
_entity_poly.type
_entity_poly.pdbx_seq_one_letter_code
_entity_poly.pdbx_strand_id
1 'polypeptide(L)'
;MLLRSPALLIILVILPIQVEADYFKWELQVFAEGPGTAMQTIPVNGDDPLFQWGKGGFCRISDAWTRMEPELTIEGKTLLCESGEDKKTVSLICRDNRTERRYNRRKELYPEPLTANLLLEESLAHESAYLRFRCYF
;
A
#
# COMPACT_ATOMS: atom_id res chain seq x y z
N MET A 1 24.93 30.55 41.50
CA MET A 1 23.65 30.94 40.88
C MET A 1 23.51 30.12 39.60
N LEU A 2 22.85 28.96 39.70
CA LEU A 2 21.48 28.77 39.22
C LEU A 2 21.31 29.14 37.73
N LEU A 3 21.70 28.23 36.85
CA LEU A 3 20.87 27.95 35.68
C LEU A 3 20.36 26.50 35.82
N ARG A 4 19.56 26.29 36.88
CA ARG A 4 18.63 25.15 36.96
C ARG A 4 17.48 25.49 36.02
N SER A 5 17.52 25.03 34.77
CA SER A 5 16.33 25.03 33.94
C SER A 5 16.19 23.65 33.31
N PRO A 6 15.35 22.76 33.89
CA PRO A 6 15.07 21.45 33.28
C PRO A 6 14.33 21.57 31.94
N ALA A 7 13.91 22.78 31.57
CA ALA A 7 13.21 23.07 30.33
C ALA A 7 14.07 22.86 29.06
N LEU A 8 15.40 22.95 29.16
CA LEU A 8 16.27 22.77 27.97
C LEU A 8 16.41 21.30 27.54
N LEU A 9 16.13 20.34 28.44
CA LEU A 9 16.27 18.91 28.14
C LEU A 9 15.05 18.33 27.39
N ILE A 10 13.92 19.04 27.36
CA ILE A 10 12.65 18.53 26.81
C ILE A 10 12.56 18.74 25.29
N ILE A 11 13.34 19.67 24.71
CA ILE A 11 13.25 19.99 23.27
C ILE A 11 13.97 18.95 22.39
N LEU A 12 14.84 18.11 22.97
CA LEU A 12 15.60 17.08 22.22
C LEU A 12 14.86 15.73 22.08
N VAL A 13 13.68 15.57 22.68
CA VAL A 13 12.93 14.28 22.66
C VAL A 13 11.84 14.26 21.58
N ILE A 14 11.59 15.39 20.91
CA ILE A 14 10.73 15.41 19.72
C ILE A 14 11.60 15.03 18.51
N LEU A 15 12.17 13.82 18.52
CA LEU A 15 12.52 13.19 17.25
C LEU A 15 11.22 13.18 16.44
N PRO A 16 11.20 13.70 15.20
CA PRO A 16 10.07 13.44 14.33
C PRO A 16 10.03 11.92 14.18
N ILE A 17 9.02 11.29 14.77
CA ILE A 17 8.57 10.01 14.27
C ILE A 17 8.20 10.33 12.83
N GLN A 18 9.11 10.07 11.90
CA GLN A 18 8.80 10.10 10.49
C GLN A 18 7.88 8.90 10.27
N VAL A 19 6.61 9.07 10.63
CA VAL A 19 5.55 8.28 10.04
C VAL A 19 5.64 8.67 8.58
N GLU A 20 6.26 7.81 7.77
CA GLU A 20 6.27 7.95 6.33
C GLU A 20 4.80 7.81 5.90
N ALA A 21 4.11 8.94 5.85
CA ALA A 21 2.71 8.98 5.48
C ALA A 21 2.64 8.75 3.98
N ASP A 22 1.93 7.69 3.57
CA ASP A 22 1.65 7.45 2.17
C ASP A 22 0.90 8.65 1.57
N TYR A 23 1.37 9.12 0.43
CA TYR A 23 0.75 10.15 -0.40
C TYR A 23 -0.48 9.60 -1.13
N PHE A 24 -0.43 8.33 -1.54
CA PHE A 24 -1.58 7.64 -2.10
C PHE A 24 -2.30 6.81 -1.03
N LYS A 25 -3.60 6.62 -1.22
CA LYS A 25 -4.33 5.59 -0.49
C LYS A 25 -3.98 4.24 -1.07
N TRP A 26 -3.71 3.27 -0.21
CA TRP A 26 -3.41 1.91 -0.57
C TRP A 26 -4.42 0.96 0.06
N GLU A 27 -4.91 0.01 -0.71
CA GLU A 27 -5.87 -0.99 -0.23
C GLU A 27 -5.67 -2.34 -0.91
N LEU A 28 -6.05 -3.39 -0.19
CA LEU A 28 -6.17 -4.74 -0.69
C LEU A 28 -7.65 -5.12 -0.72
N GLN A 29 -8.17 -5.42 -1.91
CA GLN A 29 -9.46 -6.07 -2.06
C GLN A 29 -9.28 -7.57 -2.09
N VAL A 30 -9.94 -8.26 -1.16
CA VAL A 30 -9.88 -9.70 -0.98
C VAL A 30 -11.20 -10.32 -1.42
N PHE A 31 -11.11 -11.26 -2.35
CA PHE A 31 -12.21 -12.13 -2.78
C PHE A 31 -11.88 -13.54 -2.31
N ALA A 32 -12.21 -13.84 -1.05
CA ALA A 32 -11.72 -15.04 -0.36
C ALA A 32 -12.20 -16.35 -0.98
N GLU A 33 -13.39 -16.35 -1.58
CA GLU A 33 -14.00 -17.50 -2.26
C GLU A 33 -13.76 -17.48 -3.78
N GLY A 34 -12.93 -16.56 -4.26
CA GLY A 34 -12.52 -16.44 -5.65
C GLY A 34 -13.23 -15.36 -6.46
N PRO A 35 -12.90 -15.22 -7.75
CA PRO A 35 -13.31 -14.06 -8.56
C PRO A 35 -14.83 -13.90 -8.66
N GLY A 36 -15.32 -12.66 -8.46
CA GLY A 36 -16.76 -12.35 -8.56
C GLY A 36 -17.58 -12.64 -7.29
N THR A 37 -16.94 -13.13 -6.23
CA THR A 37 -17.57 -13.37 -4.92
C THR A 37 -17.58 -12.11 -4.05
N ALA A 38 -18.07 -12.23 -2.81
CA ALA A 38 -18.08 -11.14 -1.86
C ALA A 38 -16.65 -10.60 -1.62
N MET A 39 -16.54 -9.27 -1.58
CA MET A 39 -15.26 -8.58 -1.48
C MET A 39 -15.13 -7.87 -0.13
N GLN A 40 -13.98 -8.05 0.51
CA GLN A 40 -13.56 -7.26 1.66
C GLN A 40 -12.44 -6.30 1.25
N THR A 41 -12.53 -5.03 1.67
CA THR A 41 -11.47 -4.05 1.48
C THR A 41 -10.67 -3.90 2.77
N ILE A 42 -9.35 -4.02 2.67
CA ILE A 42 -8.40 -3.91 3.78
C ILE A 42 -7.48 -2.73 3.49
N PRO A 43 -7.44 -1.70 4.36
CA PRO A 43 -6.51 -0.59 4.17
C PRO A 43 -5.08 -1.08 4.40
N VAL A 44 -4.14 -0.62 3.56
CA VAL A 44 -2.72 -0.95 3.70
C VAL A 44 -2.06 0.17 4.50
N ASN A 45 -1.95 -0.05 5.80
CA ASN A 45 -1.37 0.91 6.75
C ASN A 45 -0.14 0.27 7.42
N GLY A 46 1.04 0.41 6.83
CA GLY A 46 2.29 -0.10 7.40
C GLY A 46 2.56 -1.60 7.15
N ASP A 47 3.30 -2.22 8.07
CA ASP A 47 3.96 -3.53 7.88
C ASP A 47 3.16 -4.74 8.37
N ASP A 48 1.95 -4.53 8.91
CA ASP A 48 1.14 -5.61 9.44
C ASP A 48 0.67 -6.59 8.34
N PRO A 49 0.48 -7.89 8.66
CA PRO A 49 -0.11 -8.84 7.73
C PRO A 49 -1.49 -8.35 7.26
N LEU A 50 -1.66 -8.26 5.94
CA LEU A 50 -2.87 -7.73 5.32
C LEU A 50 -3.96 -8.77 5.18
N PHE A 51 -3.61 -10.03 4.93
CA PHE A 51 -4.58 -11.10 4.70
C PHE A 51 -3.97 -12.45 5.07
N GLN A 52 -4.78 -13.36 5.60
CA GLN A 52 -4.41 -14.75 5.87
C GLN A 52 -5.40 -15.69 5.21
N TRP A 53 -4.91 -16.80 4.63
CA TRP A 53 -5.74 -17.83 4.02
C TRP A 53 -5.22 -19.23 4.31
N GLY A 54 -6.10 -20.23 4.19
CA GLY A 54 -5.74 -21.63 4.37
C GLY A 54 -5.07 -21.93 5.73
N LYS A 55 -4.19 -22.93 5.75
CA LYS A 55 -3.42 -23.34 6.94
C LYS A 55 -2.03 -22.71 6.93
N GLY A 56 -1.97 -21.38 7.02
CA GLY A 56 -0.71 -20.64 7.20
C GLY A 56 -0.27 -19.77 6.03
N GLY A 57 -1.14 -19.57 5.03
CA GLY A 57 -0.93 -18.56 4.01
C GLY A 57 -1.10 -17.17 4.59
N PHE A 58 -0.19 -16.24 4.32
CA PHE A 58 -0.32 -14.84 4.72
C PHE A 58 0.26 -13.90 3.66
N CYS A 59 -0.34 -12.71 3.55
CA CYS A 59 0.12 -11.64 2.68
C CYS A 59 0.54 -10.42 3.51
N ARG A 60 1.61 -9.76 3.09
CA ARG A 60 2.14 -8.53 3.70
C ARG A 60 2.78 -7.64 2.64
N ILE A 61 3.06 -6.40 3.00
CA ILE A 61 3.94 -5.56 2.19
C ILE A 61 5.39 -6.02 2.42
N SER A 62 6.14 -6.21 1.33
CA SER A 62 7.55 -6.63 1.40
C SER A 62 8.53 -5.52 1.02
N ASP A 63 8.08 -4.55 0.24
CA ASP A 63 8.86 -3.40 -0.20
C ASP A 63 7.93 -2.20 -0.36
N ALA A 64 8.39 -1.05 0.10
CA ALA A 64 7.67 0.21 0.03
C ALA A 64 8.69 1.33 -0.19
N TRP A 65 8.46 2.18 -1.18
CA TRP A 65 9.33 3.30 -1.49
C TRP A 65 8.55 4.48 -2.06
N THR A 66 9.07 5.67 -1.79
CA THR A 66 8.50 6.93 -2.22
C THR A 66 9.56 7.78 -2.90
N ARG A 67 9.22 8.38 -4.05
CA ARG A 67 10.03 9.39 -4.74
C ARG A 67 9.20 10.64 -4.95
N MET A 68 9.62 11.73 -4.31
CA MET A 68 9.01 13.05 -4.46
C MET A 68 9.91 13.94 -5.33
N GLU A 69 9.39 14.32 -6.49
CA GLU A 69 9.98 15.34 -7.37
C GLU A 69 9.05 16.56 -7.43
N PRO A 70 9.53 17.75 -7.83
CA PRO A 70 8.74 18.98 -7.85
C PRO A 70 7.40 18.85 -8.61
N GLU A 71 7.37 18.00 -9.64
CA GLU A 71 6.22 17.83 -10.52
C GLU A 71 5.67 16.41 -10.55
N LEU A 72 6.33 15.46 -9.89
CA LEU A 72 5.99 14.05 -9.96
C LEU A 72 6.14 13.41 -8.58
N THR A 73 5.05 12.90 -8.05
CA THR A 73 5.08 12.06 -6.83
C THR A 73 4.86 10.62 -7.25
N ILE A 74 5.74 9.71 -6.84
CA ILE A 74 5.67 8.28 -7.14
C ILE A 74 5.78 7.48 -5.85
N GLU A 75 4.91 6.50 -5.67
CA GLU A 75 5.03 5.49 -4.62
C GLU A 75 4.96 4.10 -5.24
N GLY A 76 5.80 3.20 -4.77
CA GLY A 76 5.76 1.79 -5.15
C GLY A 76 5.63 0.93 -3.89
N LYS A 77 4.76 -0.08 -3.96
CA LYS A 77 4.66 -1.12 -2.95
C LYS A 77 4.60 -2.49 -3.60
N THR A 78 5.14 -3.49 -2.91
CA THR A 78 5.06 -4.90 -3.32
C THR A 78 4.27 -5.70 -2.28
N LEU A 79 3.19 -6.33 -2.73
CA LEU A 79 2.45 -7.32 -1.97
C LEU A 79 3.14 -8.67 -2.14
N LEU A 80 3.50 -9.29 -1.03
CA LEU A 80 4.08 -10.63 -0.97
C LEU A 80 3.13 -11.54 -0.20
N CYS A 81 2.77 -12.67 -0.82
CA CYS A 81 1.93 -13.71 -0.24
C CYS A 81 2.74 -15.01 -0.17
N GLU A 82 2.84 -15.59 1.02
CA GLU A 82 3.67 -16.78 1.30
C GLU A 82 2.80 -17.88 1.92
N SER A 83 3.01 -19.13 1.54
CA SER A 83 2.39 -20.32 2.14
C SER A 83 3.36 -21.50 2.08
N GLY A 84 3.98 -21.85 3.21
CA GLY A 84 5.04 -22.86 3.23
C GLY A 84 6.26 -22.40 2.40
N GLU A 85 6.60 -23.15 1.36
CA GLU A 85 7.69 -22.80 0.42
C GLU A 85 7.19 -21.96 -0.76
N ASP A 86 5.88 -21.89 -0.98
CA ASP A 86 5.29 -21.14 -2.10
C ASP A 86 5.26 -19.64 -1.80
N LYS A 87 5.70 -18.85 -2.78
CA LYS A 87 5.71 -17.38 -2.71
C LYS A 87 5.15 -16.78 -3.98
N LYS A 88 4.30 -15.78 -3.82
CA LYS A 88 3.73 -14.99 -4.91
C LYS A 88 3.85 -13.51 -4.59
N THR A 89 4.23 -12.71 -5.58
CA THR A 89 4.36 -11.27 -5.43
C THR A 89 3.61 -10.52 -6.51
N VAL A 90 3.16 -9.33 -6.18
CA VAL A 90 2.71 -8.35 -7.15
C VAL A 90 3.12 -6.95 -6.71
N SER A 91 3.72 -6.19 -7.63
CA SER A 91 4.13 -4.81 -7.38
C SER A 91 3.20 -3.84 -8.08
N LEU A 92 2.91 -2.73 -7.43
CA LEU A 92 2.10 -1.66 -7.99
C LEU A 92 2.81 -0.32 -7.78
N ILE A 93 2.75 0.54 -8.80
CA ILE A 93 3.37 1.86 -8.80
C ILE A 93 2.28 2.91 -9.03
N CYS A 94 2.21 3.87 -8.12
CA CYS A 94 1.24 4.96 -8.11
C CYS A 94 1.98 6.24 -8.42
N ARG A 95 1.41 7.06 -9.28
CA ARG A 95 2.06 8.30 -9.72
C ARG A 95 1.07 9.43 -9.85
N ASP A 96 1.51 10.62 -9.45
CA ASP A 96 0.80 11.88 -9.62
C ASP A 96 1.68 12.82 -10.42
N ASN A 97 1.31 13.04 -11.68
CA ASN A 97 2.00 14.00 -12.54
C ASN A 97 1.31 15.37 -12.43
N ARG A 98 1.92 16.27 -11.66
CA ARG A 98 1.43 17.64 -11.44
C ARG A 98 1.58 18.53 -12.67
N THR A 99 2.48 18.23 -13.61
CA THR A 99 2.69 19.05 -14.82
C THR A 99 1.55 18.92 -15.82
N GLU A 100 0.98 17.72 -15.95
CA GLU A 100 -0.19 17.49 -16.82
C GLU A 100 -1.46 18.16 -16.29
N ARG A 101 -1.55 18.43 -14.98
CA ARG A 101 -2.67 19.18 -14.38
C ARG A 101 -2.76 20.63 -14.85
N ARG A 102 -1.63 21.27 -15.19
CA ARG A 102 -1.62 22.67 -15.67
C ARG A 102 -2.20 22.83 -17.08
N TYR A 103 -2.19 21.78 -17.90
CA TYR A 103 -2.62 21.85 -19.30
C TYR A 103 -3.87 21.01 -19.61
N ASN A 104 -4.31 20.10 -18.72
CA ASN A 104 -5.57 19.38 -18.85
C ASN A 104 -6.79 20.24 -18.45
N ARG A 105 -7.21 21.14 -19.37
CA ARG A 105 -8.47 21.90 -19.26
C ARG A 105 -9.74 21.05 -19.45
N ARG A 106 -9.61 19.74 -19.69
CA ARG A 106 -10.74 18.80 -19.83
C ARG A 106 -10.56 17.64 -18.87
N LYS A 107 -11.34 17.67 -17.79
CA LYS A 107 -11.68 16.55 -16.89
C LYS A 107 -10.49 15.67 -16.49
N GLU A 108 -9.80 16.05 -15.41
CA GLU A 108 -9.38 15.04 -14.45
C GLU A 108 -10.66 14.43 -13.85
N LEU A 109 -11.28 13.48 -14.56
CA LEU A 109 -12.03 12.44 -13.89
C LEU A 109 -11.00 11.74 -13.00
N TYR A 110 -11.24 11.70 -11.69
CA TYR A 110 -10.43 10.92 -10.75
C TYR A 110 -10.04 9.60 -11.41
N PRO A 111 -8.74 9.35 -11.70
CA PRO A 111 -8.36 8.17 -12.44
C PRO A 111 -8.87 6.94 -11.68
N GLU A 112 -9.40 5.95 -12.40
CA GLU A 112 -9.72 4.68 -11.79
C GLU A 112 -8.50 4.19 -11.00
N PRO A 113 -8.68 3.60 -9.80
CA PRO A 113 -7.56 3.16 -9.00
C PRO A 113 -6.65 2.25 -9.81
N LEU A 114 -5.35 2.49 -9.75
CA LEU A 114 -4.39 1.58 -10.37
C LEU A 114 -4.47 0.25 -9.62
N THR A 115 -4.50 -0.86 -10.35
CA THR A 115 -4.72 -2.17 -9.74
C THR A 115 -3.71 -3.19 -10.26
N ALA A 116 -3.21 -4.02 -9.36
CA ALA A 116 -2.50 -5.24 -9.70
C ALA A 116 -3.17 -6.43 -9.01
N ASN A 117 -3.32 -7.54 -9.73
CA ASN A 117 -4.13 -8.66 -9.30
C ASN A 117 -3.26 -9.88 -9.01
N LEU A 118 -3.67 -10.69 -8.03
CA LEU A 118 -2.97 -11.91 -7.65
C LEU A 118 -3.94 -13.03 -7.30
N LEU A 119 -3.83 -14.17 -8.01
CA LEU A 119 -4.53 -15.40 -7.67
C LEU A 119 -3.61 -16.27 -6.81
N LEU A 120 -4.06 -16.68 -5.62
CA LEU A 120 -3.20 -17.37 -4.65
C LEU A 120 -2.90 -18.82 -5.07
N GLU A 121 -3.91 -19.58 -5.47
CA GLU A 121 -3.81 -21.00 -5.81
C GLU A 121 -4.34 -21.26 -7.24
N GLU A 122 -3.44 -21.30 -8.23
CA GLU A 122 -3.84 -21.46 -9.64
C GLU A 122 -4.48 -22.83 -9.93
N SER A 123 -4.11 -23.86 -9.16
CA SER A 123 -4.70 -25.20 -9.25
C SER A 123 -6.19 -25.24 -8.90
N LEU A 124 -6.67 -24.29 -8.09
CA LEU A 124 -8.07 -24.18 -7.67
C LEU A 124 -8.90 -23.25 -8.58
N ALA A 125 -8.28 -22.66 -9.61
CA ALA A 125 -8.91 -21.81 -10.61
C ALA A 125 -9.86 -20.75 -9.98
N HIS A 126 -11.18 -20.87 -10.21
CA HIS A 126 -12.19 -19.90 -9.78
C HIS A 126 -12.56 -19.99 -8.30
N GLU A 127 -12.08 -21.01 -7.59
CA GLU A 127 -12.32 -21.22 -6.15
C GLU A 127 -11.16 -20.69 -5.30
N SER A 128 -10.03 -20.33 -5.92
CA SER A 128 -8.90 -19.73 -5.21
C SER A 128 -9.21 -18.30 -4.82
N ALA A 129 -8.81 -17.95 -3.58
CA ALA A 129 -8.75 -16.56 -3.16
C ALA A 129 -8.03 -15.68 -4.20
N TYR A 130 -8.66 -14.56 -4.53
CA TYR A 130 -8.20 -13.59 -5.50
C TYR A 130 -8.02 -12.24 -4.82
N LEU A 131 -6.86 -11.64 -5.04
CA LEU A 131 -6.46 -10.38 -4.44
C LEU A 131 -6.36 -9.31 -5.52
N ARG A 132 -6.84 -8.11 -5.21
CA ARG A 132 -6.65 -6.92 -6.02
C ARG A 132 -6.01 -5.85 -5.15
N PHE A 133 -4.73 -5.63 -5.40
CA PHE A 133 -3.93 -4.60 -4.76
C PHE A 133 -4.12 -3.28 -5.51
N ARG A 134 -4.45 -2.20 -4.79
CA ARG A 134 -4.89 -0.94 -5.40
C ARG A 134 -4.23 0.26 -4.78
N CYS A 135 -4.10 1.30 -5.59
CA CYS A 135 -3.79 2.63 -5.09
C CYS A 135 -4.49 3.75 -5.85
N TYR A 136 -4.76 4.86 -5.16
CA TYR A 136 -5.51 6.01 -5.68
C TYR A 136 -5.34 7.25 -4.77
N PHE A 137 -5.98 8.36 -5.17
CA PHE A 137 -6.03 9.63 -4.42
C PHE A 137 -7.14 9.68 -3.36
#